data_AF-A0A1W1ECD8-F1
#
_entry.id   AF-A0A1W1ECD8-F1
#
_cell.length_a   1.000
_cell.length_b   1.000
_cell.length_c   1.000
_cell.angle_alpha   90.00
_cell.angle_beta   90.00
_cell.angle_gamma   90.00
#
_symmetry.space_group_name_H-M   'P 1'
#
loop_
_entity.id
_entity.type
_entity.pdbx_description
1 polymer ?
#
loop_
_entity_poly.entity_id
_entity_poly.type
_entity_poly.pdbx_seq_one_letter_code
_entity_poly.pdbx_strand_id
1 'polypeptide(L)' 'MKVDNFHIYQGKDEEKIQVFIEVDDITIEDAQQQLNALSENLKQKLTKKWKCLPSTTIPDAYNIVTIPYKRLH' A
#
# COMPACT_ATOMS: atom_id res chain seq x y z
N MET A 1 -8.54 2.91 13.21
CA MET A 1 -8.88 2.14 12.01
C MET A 1 -8.71 0.67 12.29
N LYS A 2 -9.69 -0.16 11.93
CA LYS A 2 -9.49 -1.59 11.75
C LYS A 2 -9.24 -1.81 10.26
N VAL A 3 -8.09 -2.37 9.92
CA VAL A 3 -7.85 -2.90 8.58
C VAL A 3 -8.38 -4.33 8.62
N ASP A 4 -9.64 -4.52 8.22
CA ASP A 4 -10.31 -5.84 8.30
C ASP A 4 -9.86 -6.75 7.16
N ASN A 5 -9.69 -6.19 5.95
CA ASN A 5 -9.29 -6.92 4.76
C ASN A 5 -8.02 -6.31 4.14
N PHE A 6 -6.91 -7.05 4.22
CA PHE A 6 -5.69 -6.72 3.49
C PHE A 6 -5.15 -7.98 2.82
N HIS A 7 -4.58 -7.78 1.64
CA HIS A 7 -3.97 -8.81 0.84
C HIS A 7 -2.49 -8.53 0.69
N ILE A 8 -1.68 -9.54 0.97
CA ILE A 8 -0.23 -9.44 0.82
C ILE A 8 0.13 -10.22 -0.42
N TYR A 9 0.80 -9.54 -1.33
CA TYR A 9 1.30 -10.12 -2.54
C TYR A 9 2.80 -9.96 -2.65
N GLN A 10 3.41 -10.88 -3.37
CA GLN A 10 4.81 -10.84 -3.76
C GLN A 10 4.90 -10.25 -5.16
N GLY A 11 5.74 -9.23 -5.30
CA GLY A 11 6.11 -8.66 -6.58
C GLY A 11 7.09 -9.58 -7.34
N LYS A 12 7.73 -9.01 -8.36
CA LYS A 12 8.69 -9.72 -9.21
C LYS A 12 9.88 -10.32 -8.45
N ASP A 13 10.31 -9.66 -7.37
CA ASP A 13 11.42 -10.09 -6.52
C ASP A 13 10.88 -10.54 -5.15
N GLU A 14 11.47 -11.58 -4.53
CA GLU A 14 11.00 -12.09 -3.23
C GLU A 14 11.10 -11.07 -2.10
N GLU A 15 12.02 -10.12 -2.24
CA GLU A 15 12.22 -9.01 -1.30
C GLU A 15 11.19 -7.87 -1.50
N LYS A 16 10.42 -7.89 -2.60
CA LYS A 16 9.42 -6.87 -2.92
C LYS A 16 8.03 -7.38 -2.57
N ILE A 17 7.50 -6.89 -1.45
CA ILE A 17 6.15 -7.19 -0.99
C ILE A 17 5.24 -6.01 -1.35
N GLN A 18 4.06 -6.33 -1.87
CA GLN A 18 2.98 -5.41 -2.17
C GLN A 18 1.82 -5.70 -1.23
N VAL A 19 1.48 -4.75 -0.36
CA VAL A 19 0.34 -4.87 0.55
C VAL A 19 -0.80 -4.03 -0.01
N PHE A 20 -1.93 -4.69 -0.24
CA PHE A 20 -3.15 -4.07 -0.72
C PHE A 20 -4.14 -4.09 0.44
N ILE A 21 -4.73 -2.95 0.71
CA ILE A 21 -5.74 -2.84 1.75
C ILE A 21 -7.05 -2.60 1.01
N GLU A 22 -8.01 -3.50 1.22
CA GLU A 22 -9.35 -3.30 0.71
C GLU A 22 -10.01 -2.23 1.58
N VAL A 23 -10.47 -1.18 0.92
CA VAL A 23 -11.19 -0.06 1.51
C VAL A 23 -12.45 0.13 0.70
N ASP A 24 -13.51 0.62 1.36
CA ASP A 24 -14.69 1.13 0.68
C ASP A 24 -14.34 2.31 -0.25
N ASP A 25 -15.34 2.84 -0.97
CA ASP A 25 -15.20 4.00 -1.84
C ASP A 25 -14.78 5.23 -1.00
N ILE A 26 -13.47 5.44 -0.87
CA ILE A 26 -12.84 6.55 -0.16
C ILE A 26 -12.05 7.41 -1.13
N THR A 27 -11.89 8.69 -0.81
CA THR A 27 -11.08 9.60 -1.62
C THR A 27 -9.59 9.26 -1.52
N ILE A 28 -8.84 9.59 -2.59
CA ILE A 28 -7.38 9.37 -2.64
C ILE A 28 -6.66 10.07 -1.48
N GLU A 29 -7.14 11.24 -1.07
CA GLU A 29 -6.60 11.98 0.08
C GLU A 29 -6.75 11.21 1.39
N ASP A 30 -7.94 10.63 1.63
CA ASP A 30 -8.21 9.84 2.83
C ASP A 30 -7.36 8.57 2.84
N ALA A 31 -7.34 7.83 1.73
CA ALA A 31 -6.47 6.66 1.55
C ALA A 31 -4.99 7.00 1.80
N GLN A 32 -4.52 8.15 1.31
CA GLN A 32 -3.15 8.60 1.51
C GLN A 32 -2.87 8.95 2.98
N GLN A 33 -3.81 9.59 3.70
CA GLN A 33 -3.65 9.85 5.13
C GLN A 33 -3.53 8.55 5.93
N GLN A 34 -4.38 7.57 5.63
CA GLN A 34 -4.35 6.26 6.28
C GLN A 34 -3.03 5.52 6.00
N LEU A 35 -2.57 5.50 4.75
CA LEU A 35 -1.30 4.91 4.37
C LEU A 35 -0.11 5.62 5.02
N ASN A 36 -0.14 6.96 5.11
CA ASN A 36 0.89 7.72 5.80
C ASN A 36 0.93 7.36 7.29
N ALA A 37 -0.22 7.24 7.96
CA ALA A 37 -0.27 6.81 9.36
C ALA A 37 0.31 5.40 9.54
N LEU A 38 -0.04 4.45 8.66
CA LEU A 38 0.56 3.10 8.66
C LEU A 38 2.06 3.15 8.40
N SER A 39 2.49 3.96 7.43
CA SER A 39 3.89 4.14 7.05
C SER A 39 4.71 4.73 8.19
N GLU A 40 4.18 5.71 8.92
CA GLU A 40 4.82 6.30 10.10
C GLU A 40 4.97 5.28 11.23
N ASN A 41 3.92 4.49 11.50
CA ASN A 41 3.98 3.40 12.49
C ASN A 41 4.99 2.31 12.10
N LEU A 42 5.01 1.90 10.82
CA LEU A 42 5.98 0.95 10.30
C LEU A 42 7.40 1.52 10.34
N LYS A 43 7.58 2.82 10.04
CA LYS A 43 8.87 3.50 10.05
C LYS A 43 9.52 3.52 11.44
N GLN A 44 8.73 3.46 12.51
CA GLN A 44 9.27 3.32 13.87
C GLN A 44 9.93 1.96 14.13
N LYS A 45 9.54 0.91 13.39
CA LYS A 45 10.06 -0.46 13.57
C LYS A 45 10.92 -0.96 12.40
N LEU A 46 10.74 -0.42 11.20
CA LEU A 46 11.48 -0.78 10.00
C LEU A 46 12.04 0.47 9.31
N THR A 47 13.26 0.36 8.79
CA THR A 47 13.85 1.38 7.93
C THR A 47 13.02 1.53 6.65
N LYS A 48 12.58 2.74 6.34
CA LYS A 48 11.65 3.04 5.22
C LYS A 48 12.24 2.56 3.88
N LYS A 49 11.82 1.37 3.44
CA LYS A 49 12.18 0.78 2.13
C LYS A 49 10.97 0.56 1.21
N TRP A 50 9.77 0.94 1.65
CA TRP A 50 8.53 0.78 0.88
C TRP A 50 8.00 2.12 0.34
N LYS A 51 7.24 2.04 -0.76
CA LYS A 51 6.44 3.14 -1.31
C LYS A 51 4.98 2.95 -0.90
N CYS A 52 4.28 4.03 -0.62
CA CYS A 52 2.86 4.03 -0.30
C CYS A 52 2.09 4.53 -1.53
N LEU A 53 1.06 3.78 -1.93
CA LEU A 53 0.18 4.10 -3.05
C LEU A 53 -1.26 3.84 -2.60
N PRO A 54 -2.24 4.69 -2.94
CA PRO A 54 -2.18 5.80 -3.90
C PRO A 54 -1.51 7.08 -3.35
N SER A 55 -1.05 7.95 -4.24
CA SER A 55 -0.49 9.26 -3.88
C SER A 55 -1.12 10.37 -4.72
N THR A 56 -1.53 11.46 -4.08
CA THR A 56 -1.99 12.69 -4.75
C THR A 56 -0.90 13.40 -5.56
N THR A 57 0.36 13.03 -5.33
CA THR A 57 1.52 13.61 -6.00
C THR A 57 1.79 12.98 -7.37
N ILE A 58 1.08 11.91 -7.73
CA ILE A 58 1.16 11.26 -9.04
C ILE A 58 -0.22 11.28 -9.71
N PRO A 59 -0.30 11.41 -11.05
CA PRO A 59 -1.58 11.37 -11.75
C PRO A 59 -2.32 10.06 -11.49
N ASP A 60 -3.65 10.05 -11.53
CA ASP A 60 -4.47 8.85 -11.33
C ASP A 60 -4.04 7.67 -12.23
N ALA A 61 -3.61 7.96 -13.46
CA ALA A 61 -3.04 7.00 -14.40
C ALA A 61 -1.69 6.38 -13.97
N TYR A 62 -1.12 6.81 -12.84
CA TYR A 62 0.07 6.24 -12.21
C TYR A 62 -0.23 5.61 -10.85
N ASN A 63 -1.46 5.76 -10.32
CA ASN A 63 -1.98 4.94 -9.21
C ASN A 63 -2.32 3.51 -9.68
N ILE A 64 -1.67 3.03 -10.73
CA ILE A 64 -1.81 1.66 -11.24
C ILE A 64 -0.71 0.82 -10.62
N VAL A 65 -1.12 -0.25 -9.98
CA VAL A 65 -0.22 -1.18 -9.33
C VAL A 65 -0.01 -2.39 -10.24
N THR A 66 1.25 -2.80 -10.41
CA THR A 66 1.58 -3.99 -11.19
C THR A 66 0.90 -5.20 -10.59
N ILE A 67 0.28 -6.01 -11.46
CA ILE A 67 -0.43 -7.22 -11.07
C ILE A 67 0.54 -8.10 -10.28
N PRO A 68 0.16 -8.53 -9.07
CA PRO A 68 1.02 -9.34 -8.25
C PRO A 68 1.29 -10.70 -8.88
N TYR A 69 2.51 -11.21 -8.71
CA TYR A 69 2.90 -12.51 -9.27
C TYR A 69 2.40 -13.68 -8.41
N LYS A 70 2.37 -13.47 -7.08
CA LYS A 70 1.99 -14.51 -6.13
C LYS A 70 1.26 -13.89 -4.95
N ARG A 71 0.12 -14.48 -4.58
CA ARG A 71 -0.59 -14.14 -3.34
C ARG A 71 0.08 -14.89 -2.18
N LEU A 72 0.48 -14.15 -1.15
CA LEU A 72 1.04 -14.70 0.08
C LEU A 72 -0.02 -14.84 1.17
N HIS A 73 -1.00 -13.92 1.20
CA HIS A 73 -2.11 -13.91 2.17
C HIS A 73 -3.37 -13.29 1.55
#